data_AF-A0A962L6J0-F1
#
_entry.id   AF-A0A962L6J0-F1
#
_cell.length_a   1.000
_cell.length_b   1.000
_cell.length_c   1.000
_cell.angle_alpha   90.00
_cell.angle_beta   90.00
_cell.angle_gamma   90.00
#
_symmetry.space_group_name_H-M   'P 1'
#
loop_
_entity.id
_entity.type
_entity.pdbx_description
1 polymer ?
#
loop_
_entity_poly.entity_id
_entity_poly.type
_entity_poly.pdbx_seq_one_letter_code
_entity_poly.pdbx_strand_id
1 'polypeptide(L)'
;HIRDLQKADVKTLEVPVDYLLGKILAHDVIDETTGEIVAPANDELTTETLVKIQKAGVKQIHTLYVNDLDRGPYISNTLRADLTRNQLEAQVEIYRMMRPGEPPTKEAAQTLFHNLFFTDERYDISPVGRMKFNRRVGRTSEEGTSELIDHKYAGSLPDVAQFRAYKERCETADGDDIIDVLKVLIDIKNGNGTVDDIDHLGNRRIRCVGEMT
;
A
#
# COMPACT_ATOMS: atom_id res chain seq x y z
N HIS A 1 -12.23 -15.13 -29.36
CA HIS A 1 -11.57 -15.97 -28.34
C HIS A 1 -11.95 -15.58 -26.91
N ILE A 2 -11.55 -14.44 -26.34
CA ILE A 2 -11.92 -14.08 -24.93
C ILE A 2 -13.43 -13.96 -24.72
N ARG A 3 -14.15 -13.31 -25.65
CA ARG A 3 -15.62 -13.21 -25.60
C ARG A 3 -16.33 -14.57 -25.71
N ASP A 4 -15.73 -15.53 -26.40
CA ASP A 4 -16.30 -16.87 -26.59
C ASP A 4 -16.06 -17.72 -25.33
N LEU A 5 -14.90 -17.55 -24.68
CA LEU A 5 -14.60 -18.14 -23.37
C LEU A 5 -15.53 -17.61 -22.26
N GLN A 6 -15.83 -16.29 -22.27
CA GLN A 6 -16.80 -15.71 -21.34
C GLN A 6 -18.21 -16.25 -21.55
N LYS A 7 -18.64 -16.43 -22.81
CA LYS A 7 -19.93 -17.06 -23.14
C LYS A 7 -20.01 -18.54 -22.73
N ALA A 8 -18.87 -19.22 -22.71
CA ALA A 8 -18.76 -20.62 -22.32
C ALA A 8 -18.54 -20.84 -20.81
N ASP A 9 -18.52 -19.78 -19.99
CA ASP A 9 -18.28 -19.80 -18.52
C ASP A 9 -17.06 -20.65 -18.10
N VAL A 10 -15.98 -20.59 -18.88
CA VAL A 10 -14.76 -21.37 -18.60
C VAL A 10 -14.00 -20.72 -17.46
N LYS A 11 -13.95 -21.40 -16.30
CA LYS A 11 -13.29 -20.92 -15.06
C LYS A 11 -11.87 -21.44 -14.88
N THR A 12 -11.55 -22.57 -15.51
CA THR A 12 -10.24 -23.23 -15.41
C THR A 12 -9.75 -23.61 -16.79
N LEU A 13 -8.45 -23.46 -17.00
CA LEU A 13 -7.76 -23.85 -18.23
C LEU A 13 -6.51 -24.61 -17.87
N GLU A 14 -6.27 -25.73 -18.54
CA GLU A 14 -5.00 -26.43 -18.44
C GLU A 14 -3.92 -25.63 -19.18
N VAL A 15 -2.85 -25.30 -18.45
CA VAL A 15 -1.71 -24.55 -18.98
C VAL A 15 -0.44 -25.38 -18.83
N PRO A 16 0.53 -25.27 -19.75
CA PRO A 16 1.82 -25.93 -19.58
C PRO A 16 2.56 -25.38 -18.37
N VAL A 17 3.41 -26.21 -17.75
CA VAL A 17 4.20 -25.81 -16.56
C VAL A 17 5.09 -24.61 -16.87
N ASP A 18 5.61 -24.53 -18.09
CA ASP A 18 6.47 -23.42 -18.54
C ASP A 18 5.77 -22.06 -18.48
N TYR A 19 4.43 -22.02 -18.53
CA TYR A 19 3.65 -20.78 -18.40
C TYR A 19 3.76 -20.16 -17.00
N LEU A 20 4.04 -20.98 -15.98
CA LEU A 20 4.21 -20.52 -14.60
C LEU A 20 5.58 -19.89 -14.36
N LEU A 21 6.58 -20.19 -15.20
CA LEU A 21 7.93 -19.67 -15.03
C LEU A 21 7.95 -18.14 -15.15
N GLY A 22 8.61 -17.47 -14.21
CA GLY A 22 8.68 -16.01 -14.13
C GLY A 22 7.42 -15.34 -13.58
N LYS A 23 6.36 -16.08 -13.23
CA LYS A 23 5.25 -15.52 -12.44
C LYS A 23 5.71 -15.26 -11.01
N ILE A 24 5.14 -14.25 -10.37
CA ILE A 24 5.53 -13.80 -9.03
C ILE A 24 4.51 -14.31 -8.01
N LEU A 25 4.97 -14.92 -6.92
CA LEU A 25 4.12 -15.40 -5.84
C LEU A 25 3.47 -14.25 -5.06
N ALA A 26 2.17 -14.38 -4.79
CA ALA A 26 1.40 -13.36 -4.06
C ALA A 26 1.41 -13.56 -2.52
N HIS A 27 1.72 -14.77 -2.06
CA HIS A 27 1.76 -15.13 -0.64
C HIS A 27 2.87 -16.16 -0.37
N ASP A 28 3.21 -16.34 0.91
CA ASP A 28 4.11 -17.41 1.33
C ASP A 28 3.46 -18.76 1.02
N VAL A 29 4.22 -19.65 0.39
CA VAL A 29 3.80 -21.04 0.15
C VAL A 29 4.34 -21.88 1.29
N ILE A 30 3.44 -22.47 2.06
CA ILE A 30 3.75 -23.22 3.28
C ILE A 30 3.43 -24.69 3.05
N ASP A 31 4.29 -25.59 3.52
CA ASP A 31 3.98 -27.02 3.59
C ASP A 31 3.09 -27.26 4.82
N GLU A 32 1.85 -27.72 4.60
CA GLU A 32 0.88 -27.97 5.68
C GLU A 32 1.33 -29.08 6.65
N THR A 33 2.27 -29.95 6.23
CA THR A 33 2.76 -31.08 7.02
C THR A 33 3.86 -30.65 7.99
N THR A 34 4.79 -29.81 7.53
CA THR A 34 5.96 -29.38 8.31
C THR A 34 5.79 -27.99 8.93
N GLY A 35 4.90 -27.17 8.37
CA GLY A 35 4.75 -25.76 8.72
C GLY A 35 5.89 -24.88 8.20
N GLU A 36 6.80 -25.40 7.37
CA GLU A 36 7.92 -24.65 6.82
C GLU A 36 7.51 -23.86 5.56
N ILE A 37 8.13 -22.68 5.40
CA ILE A 37 7.95 -21.86 4.20
C ILE A 37 8.77 -22.47 3.06
N VAL A 38 8.08 -22.96 2.04
CA VAL A 38 8.66 -23.59 0.85
C VAL A 38 9.18 -22.52 -0.13
N ALA A 39 8.41 -21.45 -0.30
CA ALA A 39 8.75 -20.31 -1.12
C ALA A 39 8.12 -19.03 -0.52
N PRO A 40 8.88 -17.94 -0.33
CA PRO A 40 8.35 -16.72 0.25
C PRO A 40 7.50 -15.93 -0.76
N ALA A 41 6.63 -15.07 -0.24
CA ALA A 41 5.88 -14.09 -1.03
C ALA A 41 6.84 -13.19 -1.82
N ASN A 42 6.36 -12.70 -2.97
CA ASN A 42 7.09 -11.82 -3.89
C ASN A 42 8.30 -12.47 -4.62
N ASP A 43 8.53 -13.77 -4.42
CA ASP A 43 9.55 -14.52 -5.14
C ASP A 43 9.07 -14.98 -6.52
N GLU A 44 10.00 -15.21 -7.44
CA GLU A 44 9.70 -15.66 -8.81
C GLU A 44 9.64 -17.18 -8.90
N LEU A 45 8.66 -17.69 -9.65
CA LEU A 45 8.53 -19.11 -9.93
C LEU A 45 9.63 -19.55 -10.90
N THR A 46 10.59 -20.29 -10.36
CA THR A 46 11.63 -21.03 -11.08
C THR A 46 11.31 -22.51 -11.12
N THR A 47 11.98 -23.27 -11.99
CA THR A 47 11.86 -24.73 -12.06
C THR A 47 12.13 -25.40 -10.71
N GLU A 48 13.11 -24.90 -9.94
CA GLU A 48 13.44 -25.40 -8.61
C GLU A 48 12.31 -25.17 -7.61
N THR A 49 11.75 -23.95 -7.57
CA THR A 49 10.63 -23.62 -6.67
C THR A 49 9.39 -24.45 -6.99
N LEU A 50 9.06 -24.66 -8.27
CA LEU A 50 7.93 -25.49 -8.68
C LEU A 50 8.07 -26.94 -8.23
N VAL A 51 9.28 -27.52 -8.35
CA VAL A 51 9.55 -28.88 -7.85
C VAL A 51 9.39 -28.95 -6.32
N LYS A 52 9.83 -27.92 -5.59
CA LYS A 52 9.64 -27.86 -4.12
C LYS A 52 8.15 -27.79 -3.75
N ILE A 53 7.39 -26.92 -4.41
CA ILE A 53 5.94 -26.76 -4.20
C ILE A 53 5.20 -28.08 -4.50
N GLN A 54 5.57 -28.76 -5.58
CA GLN A 54 4.98 -30.05 -5.95
C GLN A 54 5.31 -31.15 -4.93
N LYS A 55 6.55 -31.20 -4.43
CA LYS A 55 6.96 -32.15 -3.38
C LYS A 55 6.25 -31.90 -2.05
N ALA A 56 5.99 -30.64 -1.71
CA ALA A 56 5.22 -30.24 -0.54
C ALA A 56 3.72 -30.53 -0.68
N GLY A 57 3.24 -30.98 -1.86
CA GLY A 57 1.84 -31.35 -2.07
C GLY A 57 0.86 -30.16 -2.13
N VAL A 58 1.37 -28.94 -2.30
CA VAL A 58 0.54 -27.72 -2.37
C VAL A 58 -0.25 -27.70 -3.68
N LYS A 59 -1.58 -27.63 -3.59
CA LYS A 59 -2.48 -27.71 -4.76
C LYS A 59 -2.84 -26.38 -5.38
N GLN A 60 -2.71 -25.29 -4.62
CA GLN A 60 -3.12 -23.96 -5.03
C GLN A 60 -2.06 -22.94 -4.63
N ILE A 61 -1.67 -22.12 -5.59
CA ILE A 61 -0.81 -20.96 -5.38
C ILE A 61 -1.49 -19.75 -6.03
N HIS A 62 -1.34 -18.57 -5.44
CA HIS A 62 -1.76 -17.32 -6.06
C HIS A 62 -0.56 -16.57 -6.60
N THR A 63 -0.70 -16.03 -7.80
CA THR A 63 0.35 -15.23 -8.44
C THR A 63 -0.15 -13.83 -8.72
N LEU A 64 0.78 -12.88 -8.76
CA LEU A 64 0.49 -11.52 -9.15
C LEU A 64 0.11 -11.49 -10.64
N TYR A 65 -1.01 -10.83 -10.94
CA TYR A 65 -1.42 -10.63 -12.32
C TYR A 65 -0.71 -9.38 -12.88
N VAL A 66 0.39 -9.64 -13.57
CA VAL A 66 1.28 -8.64 -14.17
C VAL A 66 1.24 -8.78 -15.69
N ASN A 67 1.23 -7.66 -16.40
CA ASN A 67 1.33 -7.60 -17.85
C ASN A 67 2.11 -6.34 -18.30
N ASP A 68 2.48 -6.30 -19.58
CA ASP A 68 3.30 -5.22 -20.15
C ASP A 68 2.49 -3.98 -20.59
N LEU A 69 1.17 -3.99 -20.38
CA LEU A 69 0.27 -2.95 -20.91
C LEU A 69 -0.27 -2.04 -19.81
N ASP A 70 -0.99 -2.60 -18.85
CA ASP A 70 -1.80 -1.84 -17.88
C ASP A 70 -1.64 -2.34 -16.43
N ARG A 71 -0.75 -3.30 -16.17
CA ARG A 71 -0.51 -3.83 -14.81
C ARG A 71 0.96 -4.16 -14.58
N GLY A 72 1.75 -3.13 -14.27
CA GLY A 72 3.17 -3.27 -13.98
C GLY A 72 3.47 -3.81 -12.56
N PRO A 73 4.62 -4.51 -12.36
CA PRO A 73 5.02 -5.09 -11.07
C PRO A 73 5.71 -4.06 -10.15
N TYR A 74 5.19 -2.83 -10.04
CA TYR A 74 5.89 -1.73 -9.37
C TYR A 74 6.15 -2.02 -7.88
N ILE A 75 5.11 -2.41 -7.14
CA ILE A 75 5.22 -2.73 -5.71
C ILE A 75 6.12 -3.95 -5.48
N SER A 76 6.02 -4.97 -6.34
CA SER A 76 6.87 -6.16 -6.28
C SER A 76 8.36 -5.79 -6.40
N ASN A 77 8.70 -4.96 -7.39
CA ASN A 77 10.07 -4.49 -7.59
C ASN A 77 10.57 -3.62 -6.42
N THR A 78 9.72 -2.73 -5.88
CA THR A 78 10.06 -1.92 -4.71
C THR A 78 10.32 -2.78 -3.47
N LEU A 79 9.47 -3.78 -3.20
CA LEU A 79 9.63 -4.70 -2.07
C LEU A 79 10.90 -5.55 -2.18
N ARG A 80 11.40 -5.84 -3.39
CA ARG A 80 12.67 -6.56 -3.58
C ARG A 80 13.89 -5.69 -3.27
N ALA A 81 13.78 -4.38 -3.51
CA ALA A 81 14.84 -3.42 -3.21
C ALA A 81 14.86 -3.00 -1.73
N ASP A 82 13.73 -3.14 -1.03
CA ASP A 82 13.62 -2.82 0.39
C ASP A 82 14.40 -3.83 1.25
N LEU A 83 15.17 -3.31 2.19
CA LEU A 83 15.99 -4.08 3.12
C LEU A 83 15.24 -4.39 4.42
N THR A 84 14.20 -3.63 4.73
CA THR A 84 13.48 -3.76 6.00
C THR A 84 12.52 -4.94 5.99
N ARG A 85 12.42 -5.66 7.11
CA ARG A 85 11.58 -6.87 7.22
C ARG A 85 10.49 -6.78 8.27
N ASN A 86 10.53 -5.75 9.11
CA ASN A 86 9.52 -5.51 10.12
C ASN A 86 9.26 -4.00 10.31
N GLN A 87 8.15 -3.69 10.98
CA GLN A 87 7.70 -2.32 11.20
C GLN A 87 8.73 -1.47 11.97
N LEU A 88 9.43 -2.07 12.94
CA LEU A 88 10.40 -1.35 13.76
C LEU A 88 11.63 -0.94 12.94
N GLU A 89 12.17 -1.85 12.13
CA GLU A 89 13.26 -1.55 11.19
C GLU A 89 12.88 -0.43 10.23
N ALA A 90 11.67 -0.49 9.64
CA ALA A 90 11.17 0.56 8.77
C ALA A 90 11.08 1.92 9.49
N GLN A 91 10.54 1.96 10.71
CA GLN A 91 10.48 3.19 11.52
C GLN A 91 11.87 3.72 11.90
N VAL A 92 12.83 2.83 12.18
CA VAL A 92 14.21 3.20 12.47
C VAL A 92 14.90 3.80 11.24
N GLU A 93 14.70 3.22 10.05
CA GLU A 93 15.24 3.80 8.80
C GLU A 93 14.62 5.17 8.49
N ILE A 94 13.30 5.34 8.69
CA ILE A 94 12.64 6.65 8.60
C ILE A 94 13.28 7.65 9.57
N TYR A 95 13.53 7.23 10.81
CA TYR A 95 14.17 8.08 11.82
C TYR A 95 15.58 8.51 11.40
N ARG A 96 16.40 7.58 10.91
CA ARG A 96 17.77 7.85 10.44
C ARG A 96 17.80 8.86 9.29
N MET A 97 16.86 8.77 8.36
CA MET A 97 16.75 9.71 7.24
C MET A 97 16.34 11.12 7.70
N MET A 98 15.40 11.22 8.64
CA MET A 98 14.90 12.52 9.14
C MET A 98 15.88 13.19 10.11
N ARG A 99 16.65 12.40 10.87
CA ARG A 99 17.59 12.89 11.88
C ARG A 99 18.96 12.23 11.70
N PRO A 100 19.73 12.64 10.67
CA PRO A 100 21.02 12.04 10.39
C PRO A 100 21.99 12.32 11.55
N GLY A 101 22.49 11.25 12.16
CA GLY A 101 23.49 11.32 13.24
C GLY A 101 22.94 11.17 14.65
N GLU A 102 21.62 11.21 14.87
CA GLU A 102 21.03 10.84 16.16
C GLU A 102 20.83 9.31 16.25
N PRO A 103 21.28 8.66 17.33
CA PRO A 103 21.06 7.23 17.49
C PRO A 103 19.55 6.95 17.66
N PRO A 104 18.95 6.06 16.83
CA PRO A 104 17.53 5.75 16.93
C PRO A 104 17.24 4.89 18.16
N THR A 105 16.23 5.26 18.93
CA THR A 105 15.58 4.38 19.91
C THR A 105 14.20 3.97 19.39
N LYS A 106 13.68 2.83 19.85
CA LYS A 106 12.35 2.34 19.45
C LYS A 106 11.27 3.37 19.73
N GLU A 107 11.28 3.94 20.92
CA GLU A 107 10.28 4.90 21.39
C GLU A 107 10.37 6.21 20.60
N ALA A 108 11.58 6.69 20.31
CA ALA A 108 11.78 7.91 19.53
C ALA A 108 11.34 7.73 18.08
N ALA A 109 11.65 6.59 17.44
CA ALA A 109 11.24 6.27 16.08
C ALA A 109 9.71 6.15 15.95
N GLN A 110 9.08 5.43 16.88
CA GLN A 110 7.61 5.29 16.93
C GLN A 110 6.91 6.63 17.15
N THR A 111 7.40 7.42 18.10
CA THR A 111 6.83 8.74 18.40
C THR A 111 7.02 9.71 17.24
N LEU A 112 8.20 9.73 16.61
CA LEU A 112 8.46 10.55 15.44
C LEU A 112 7.48 10.21 14.31
N PHE A 113 7.34 8.92 13.97
CA PHE A 113 6.46 8.48 12.90
C PHE A 113 5.00 8.86 13.14
N HIS A 114 4.49 8.65 14.37
CA HIS A 114 3.14 9.07 14.74
C HIS A 114 2.93 10.57 14.54
N ASN A 115 3.90 11.35 15.02
CA ASN A 115 3.87 12.80 15.01
C ASN A 115 4.00 13.44 13.62
N LEU A 116 4.42 12.68 12.60
CA LEU A 116 4.55 13.20 11.24
C LEU A 116 3.21 13.37 10.52
N PHE A 117 2.25 12.46 10.77
CA PHE A 117 1.05 12.34 9.93
C PHE A 117 -0.26 12.12 10.71
N PHE A 118 -0.17 11.57 11.92
CA PHE A 118 -1.32 10.99 12.63
C PHE A 118 -1.68 11.77 13.91
N THR A 119 -1.21 13.01 14.03
CA THR A 119 -1.57 13.94 15.11
C THR A 119 -1.96 15.29 14.55
N ASP A 120 -3.13 15.77 14.97
CA ASP A 120 -3.78 17.00 14.55
C ASP A 120 -3.00 18.25 15.00
N GLU A 121 -2.23 18.14 16.07
CA GLU A 121 -1.33 19.20 16.53
C GLU A 121 -0.19 19.49 15.56
N ARG A 122 0.27 18.49 14.79
CA ARG A 122 1.45 18.62 13.90
C ARG A 122 1.14 18.45 12.43
N TYR A 123 0.01 17.83 12.10
CA TYR A 123 -0.44 17.62 10.74
C TYR A 123 -1.89 18.05 10.61
N ASP A 124 -2.12 19.10 9.83
CA ASP A 124 -3.46 19.63 9.56
C ASP A 124 -3.68 19.81 8.06
N ILE A 125 -4.36 18.84 7.44
CA ILE A 125 -4.97 19.06 6.14
C ILE A 125 -6.27 19.86 6.33
N SER A 126 -6.18 21.16 6.02
CA SER A 126 -7.35 22.05 6.10
C SER A 126 -8.57 21.46 5.38
N PRO A 127 -9.82 21.88 5.71
CA PRO A 127 -11.02 21.35 5.08
C PRO A 127 -11.01 21.41 3.54
N VAL A 128 -10.46 22.48 2.97
CA VAL A 128 -10.29 22.61 1.51
C VAL A 128 -9.28 21.59 0.97
N GLY A 129 -8.21 21.33 1.72
CA GLY A 129 -7.23 20.30 1.39
C GLY A 129 -7.85 18.90 1.44
N ARG A 130 -8.63 18.57 2.48
CA ARG A 130 -9.36 17.30 2.59
C ARG A 130 -10.37 17.11 1.47
N MET A 131 -11.16 18.15 1.15
CA MET A 131 -12.08 18.14 0.01
C MET A 131 -11.35 17.84 -1.31
N LYS A 132 -10.22 18.51 -1.58
CA LYS A 132 -9.42 18.25 -2.79
C LYS A 132 -8.84 16.85 -2.80
N PHE A 133 -8.31 16.40 -1.67
CA PHE A 133 -7.76 15.05 -1.51
C PHE A 133 -8.81 14.00 -1.85
N ASN A 134 -9.96 14.05 -1.17
CA ASN A 134 -11.04 13.07 -1.33
C ASN A 134 -11.52 13.02 -2.79
N ARG A 135 -11.73 14.18 -3.43
CA ARG A 135 -12.10 14.24 -4.85
C ARG A 135 -11.02 13.62 -5.74
N ARG A 136 -9.74 13.83 -5.44
CA ARG A 136 -8.63 13.31 -6.25
C ARG A 136 -8.49 11.80 -6.15
N VAL A 137 -8.73 11.23 -4.96
CA VAL A 137 -8.71 9.77 -4.73
C VAL A 137 -10.04 9.09 -5.07
N GLY A 138 -11.05 9.86 -5.51
CA GLY A 138 -12.33 9.32 -5.96
C GLY A 138 -13.33 8.98 -4.83
N ARG A 139 -13.16 9.55 -3.64
CA ARG A 139 -14.11 9.42 -2.53
C ARG A 139 -15.32 10.32 -2.73
N THR A 140 -16.47 9.88 -2.21
CA THR A 140 -17.75 10.61 -2.32
C THR A 140 -17.91 11.72 -1.28
N SER A 141 -17.32 11.56 -0.09
CA SER A 141 -17.36 12.57 0.95
C SER A 141 -16.39 13.71 0.66
N GLU A 142 -16.82 14.96 0.86
CA GLU A 142 -15.94 16.14 0.78
C GLU A 142 -15.36 16.54 2.14
N GLU A 143 -15.89 15.96 3.22
CA GLU A 143 -15.48 16.19 4.59
C GLU A 143 -14.63 15.03 5.11
N GLY A 144 -13.85 15.29 6.15
CA GLY A 144 -13.00 14.31 6.79
C GLY A 144 -12.09 14.95 7.84
N THR A 145 -11.19 14.13 8.39
CA THR A 145 -10.25 14.53 9.43
C THR A 145 -9.07 15.34 8.87
N SER A 146 -8.46 16.15 9.74
CA SER A 146 -7.24 16.93 9.45
C SER A 146 -5.97 16.07 9.39
N GLU A 147 -5.92 15.00 10.18
CA GLU A 147 -4.86 13.99 10.14
C GLU A 147 -5.07 13.03 8.95
N LEU A 148 -3.99 12.33 8.56
CA LEU A 148 -4.11 11.21 7.62
C LEU A 148 -4.71 9.97 8.31
N ILE A 149 -5.47 9.19 7.56
CA ILE A 149 -6.10 7.95 8.04
C ILE A 149 -5.36 6.72 7.51
N ASP A 150 -5.04 5.80 8.43
CA ASP A 150 -4.57 4.45 8.14
C ASP A 150 -5.13 3.47 9.20
N HIS A 151 -6.03 2.59 8.77
CA HIS A 151 -6.74 1.64 9.62
C HIS A 151 -5.81 0.56 10.20
N LYS A 152 -4.83 0.10 9.40
CA LYS A 152 -3.88 -0.93 9.84
C LYS A 152 -2.96 -0.36 10.92
N TYR A 153 -2.49 0.86 10.71
CA TYR A 153 -1.69 1.58 11.68
C TYR A 153 -2.49 1.82 12.96
N ALA A 154 -3.74 2.30 12.85
CA ALA A 154 -4.63 2.48 13.99
C ALA A 154 -4.81 1.18 14.79
N GLY A 155 -5.04 0.05 14.12
CA GLY A 155 -5.13 -1.28 14.75
C GLY A 155 -3.84 -1.74 15.43
N SER A 156 -2.69 -1.27 14.98
CA SER A 156 -1.38 -1.60 15.59
C SER A 156 -1.05 -0.79 16.84
N LEU A 157 -1.73 0.34 17.07
CA LEU A 157 -1.46 1.22 18.21
C LEU A 157 -1.97 0.60 19.53
N PRO A 158 -1.28 0.84 20.67
CA PRO A 158 -1.76 0.38 21.96
C PRO A 158 -3.08 1.05 22.35
N ASP A 159 -3.93 0.36 23.11
CA ASP A 159 -5.16 0.95 23.68
C ASP A 159 -4.83 1.80 24.92
N VAL A 160 -4.32 2.99 24.67
CA VAL A 160 -4.04 4.01 25.68
C VAL A 160 -4.72 5.32 25.28
N ALA A 161 -5.02 6.16 26.27
CA ALA A 161 -5.79 7.40 26.09
C ALA A 161 -5.29 8.29 24.95
N GLN A 162 -3.95 8.34 24.75
CA GLN A 162 -3.31 9.12 23.69
C GLN A 162 -3.79 8.75 22.27
N PHE A 163 -4.07 7.47 21.99
CA PHE A 163 -4.40 7.01 20.64
C PHE A 163 -5.91 6.77 20.43
N ARG A 164 -6.72 6.86 21.48
CA ARG A 164 -8.17 6.57 21.38
C ARG A 164 -8.88 7.48 20.39
N ALA A 165 -8.57 8.78 20.44
CA ALA A 165 -9.18 9.75 19.53
C ALA A 165 -8.84 9.47 18.06
N TYR A 166 -7.57 9.13 17.77
CA TYR A 166 -7.15 8.73 16.42
C TYR A 166 -7.83 7.43 15.96
N LYS A 167 -7.95 6.43 16.83
CA LYS A 167 -8.63 5.16 16.52
C LYS A 167 -10.12 5.37 16.20
N GLU A 168 -10.84 6.14 17.02
CA GLU A 168 -12.25 6.46 16.81
C GLU A 168 -12.48 7.21 15.49
N ARG A 169 -11.58 8.15 15.15
CA ARG A 169 -11.58 8.81 13.84
C ARG A 169 -11.40 7.82 12.68
N CYS A 170 -10.48 6.88 12.81
CA CYS A 170 -10.26 5.85 11.78
C CYS A 170 -11.49 4.97 11.59
N GLU A 171 -12.19 4.58 12.65
CA GLU A 171 -13.39 3.73 12.55
C GLU A 171 -14.53 4.36 11.73
N THR A 172 -14.58 5.70 11.67
CA THR A 172 -15.62 6.45 10.93
C THR A 172 -15.14 6.95 9.57
N ALA A 173 -13.85 6.82 9.27
CA ALA A 173 -13.25 7.31 8.04
C ALA A 173 -13.43 6.32 6.88
N ASP A 174 -13.49 6.85 5.66
CA ASP A 174 -13.56 6.06 4.43
C ASP A 174 -12.16 5.92 3.82
N GLY A 175 -11.71 4.67 3.66
CA GLY A 175 -10.44 4.33 3.00
C GLY A 175 -9.18 4.65 3.79
N ASP A 176 -8.03 4.33 3.19
CA ASP A 176 -6.70 4.55 3.75
C ASP A 176 -5.98 5.57 2.89
N ASP A 177 -5.68 6.75 3.45
CA ASP A 177 -5.23 7.91 2.67
C ASP A 177 -3.97 7.61 1.85
N ILE A 178 -2.93 7.06 2.48
CA ILE A 178 -1.66 6.79 1.82
C ILE A 178 -1.81 5.69 0.76
N ILE A 179 -2.57 4.64 1.06
CA ILE A 179 -2.78 3.52 0.15
C ILE A 179 -3.59 3.97 -1.07
N ASP A 180 -4.61 4.80 -0.89
CA ASP A 180 -5.42 5.30 -1.98
C ASP A 180 -4.64 6.25 -2.89
N VAL A 181 -3.75 7.08 -2.32
CA VAL A 181 -2.79 7.87 -3.11
C VAL A 181 -1.87 6.98 -3.93
N LEU A 182 -1.33 5.90 -3.36
CA LEU A 182 -0.48 4.96 -4.08
C LEU A 182 -1.24 4.25 -5.21
N LYS A 183 -2.50 3.85 -4.99
CA LYS A 183 -3.35 3.27 -6.04
C LYS A 183 -3.52 4.25 -7.20
N VAL A 184 -3.90 5.51 -6.93
CA VAL A 184 -4.07 6.53 -7.97
C VAL A 184 -2.76 6.77 -8.74
N LEU A 185 -1.61 6.81 -8.04
CA LEU A 185 -0.31 6.97 -8.68
C LEU A 185 0.02 5.80 -9.62
N ILE A 186 -0.24 4.57 -9.18
CA ILE A 186 -0.04 3.35 -9.97
C ILE A 186 -0.99 3.33 -11.17
N ASP A 187 -2.25 3.73 -10.98
CA ASP A 187 -3.24 3.79 -12.05
C ASP A 187 -2.81 4.77 -13.14
N ILE A 188 -2.37 5.98 -12.77
CA ILE A 188 -1.82 6.96 -13.71
C ILE A 188 -0.61 6.36 -14.44
N LYS A 189 0.28 5.66 -13.74
CA LYS A 189 1.46 5.02 -14.33
C LYS A 189 1.07 3.91 -15.33
N ASN A 190 -0.01 3.19 -15.07
CA ASN A 190 -0.60 2.18 -15.95
C ASN A 190 -1.44 2.80 -17.09
N GLY A 191 -1.50 4.13 -17.20
CA GLY A 191 -2.26 4.83 -18.24
C GLY A 191 -3.74 5.06 -17.91
N ASN A 192 -4.16 4.70 -16.69
CA ASN A 192 -5.53 4.88 -16.21
C ASN A 192 -5.62 6.19 -15.39
N GLY A 193 -6.01 7.26 -16.05
CA GLY A 193 -6.18 8.58 -15.44
C GLY A 193 -5.25 9.63 -16.04
N THR A 194 -5.30 10.83 -15.48
CA THR A 194 -4.56 11.99 -15.99
C THR A 194 -3.66 12.58 -14.92
N VAL A 195 -2.54 13.15 -15.34
CA VAL A 195 -1.67 13.97 -14.49
C VAL A 195 -2.33 15.34 -14.30
N ASP A 196 -2.24 15.88 -13.09
CA ASP A 196 -2.83 17.17 -12.78
C ASP A 196 -1.98 18.31 -13.37
N ASP A 197 -2.65 19.33 -13.93
CA ASP A 197 -2.01 20.57 -14.34
C ASP A 197 -1.91 21.52 -13.12
N ILE A 198 -0.69 21.85 -12.73
CA ILE A 198 -0.42 22.74 -11.59
C ILE A 198 -0.88 24.18 -11.85
N ASP A 199 -0.97 24.60 -13.11
CA ASP A 199 -1.37 25.96 -13.48
C ASP A 199 -2.88 26.15 -13.54
N HIS A 200 -3.64 25.05 -13.49
CA HIS A 200 -5.10 25.11 -13.42
C HIS A 200 -5.54 25.93 -12.19
N LEU A 201 -6.41 26.92 -12.39
CA LEU A 201 -6.82 27.83 -11.30
C LEU A 201 -7.46 27.11 -10.12
N GLY A 202 -8.13 25.97 -10.35
CA GLY A 202 -8.64 25.12 -9.28
C GLY A 202 -7.56 24.58 -8.34
N ASN A 203 -6.30 24.50 -8.79
CA ASN A 203 -5.13 24.10 -7.99
C ASN A 203 -4.42 25.28 -7.33
N ARG A 204 -4.77 26.52 -7.69
CA ARG A 204 -4.28 27.74 -7.04
C ARG A 204 -5.29 28.24 -6.02
N ARG A 205 -4.83 28.65 -4.83
CA ARG A 205 -5.69 29.23 -3.78
C ARG A 205 -5.34 30.69 -3.59
N ILE A 206 -6.33 31.57 -3.70
CA ILE A 206 -6.22 32.96 -3.27
C ILE A 206 -6.44 32.97 -1.76
N ARG A 207 -5.51 33.55 -1.01
CA ARG A 207 -5.63 33.73 0.44
C ARG A 207 -5.85 35.20 0.76
N CYS A 208 -6.86 35.48 1.59
CA CYS A 208 -7.10 36.84 2.08
C CYS A 208 -6.19 37.15 3.28
N VAL A 209 -6.05 38.43 3.63
CA VAL A 209 -5.19 38.88 4.75
C VAL A 209 -5.53 38.17 6.08
N GLY A 210 -6.81 37.88 6.33
CA GLY A 210 -7.27 37.16 7.52
C GLY A 210 -6.90 35.67 7.58
N GLU A 211 -6.34 35.09 6.52
CA GLU A 211 -5.88 33.69 6.46
C GLU A 211 -4.34 33.58 6.49
N MET A 212 -3.63 34.69 6.70
CA MET A 212 -2.16 34.75 6.75
C MET A 212 -1.58 34.69 8.16
N THR A 213 -2.43 34.55 9.18
CA THR A 213 -2.06 34.38 10.60
C THR A 213 -1.75 32.94 10.97
#